data_AF-A0A914UW74-F1
#
_entry.id   AF-A0A914UW74-F1
#
_cell.length_a   1.000
_cell.length_b   1.000
_cell.length_c   1.000
_cell.angle_alpha   90.00
_cell.angle_beta   90.00
_cell.angle_gamma   90.00
#
_symmetry.space_group_name_H-M   'P 1'
#
loop_
_entity.id
_entity.type
_entity.pdbx_description
1 polymer ?
#
loop_
_entity_poly.entity_id
_entity_poly.type
_entity_poly.pdbx_seq_one_letter_code
_entity_poly.pdbx_strand_id
1 'polypeptide(L)'
;VNIIGKDLSSGQTLTSYVGPGPPPTTGLHRYVLLVYKQKAEILDTEWGDKNRASWSAANFAKKHDLGDPVAGNFFQAKNAVQ
;
A
#
# COMPACT_ATOMS: atom_id res chain seq x y z
N VAL A 1 1.04 -1.76 8.87
CA VAL A 1 1.42 -3.13 9.32
C VAL A 1 0.86 -3.36 10.72
N ASN A 2 0.97 -4.57 11.25
CA ASN A 2 0.63 -4.89 12.64
C ASN A 2 -0.85 -4.60 12.99
N ILE A 3 -1.75 -4.78 12.02
CA ILE A 3 -3.20 -4.58 12.21
C ILE A 3 -3.78 -5.79 12.96
N ILE A 4 -4.50 -5.55 14.05
CA ILE A 4 -5.20 -6.58 14.83
C ILE A 4 -6.55 -6.86 14.17
N GLY A 5 -6.63 -8.00 13.48
CA GLY A 5 -7.85 -8.45 12.81
C GLY A 5 -8.32 -7.47 11.74
N LYS A 6 -9.46 -6.81 11.98
CA LYS A 6 -10.06 -5.83 11.06
C LYS A 6 -9.98 -4.39 11.57
N ASP A 7 -9.39 -4.17 12.74
CA ASP A 7 -9.26 -2.84 13.33
C ASP A 7 -8.07 -2.10 12.73
N LEU A 8 -8.31 -1.33 11.68
CA LEU A 8 -7.28 -0.54 11.02
C LEU A 8 -6.60 0.47 11.96
N SER A 9 -7.29 0.93 13.00
CA SER A 9 -6.75 1.92 13.95
C SER A 9 -5.68 1.33 14.87
N SER A 10 -5.68 0.00 15.06
CA SER A 10 -4.65 -0.71 15.84
C SER A 10 -3.31 -0.83 15.11
N GLY A 11 -3.28 -0.60 13.80
CA GLY A 11 -2.10 -0.80 12.98
C GLY A 11 -1.04 0.29 13.15
N GLN A 12 0.21 -0.08 12.93
CA GLN A 12 1.30 0.88 12.76
C GLN A 12 1.34 1.37 11.30
N THR A 13 1.16 2.68 11.13
CA THR A 13 1.24 3.34 9.82
C THR A 13 2.70 3.63 9.48
N LEU A 14 3.22 3.00 8.42
CA LEU A 14 4.57 3.29 7.89
C LEU A 14 4.57 4.47 6.90
N THR A 15 3.48 4.65 6.17
CA THR A 15 3.31 5.74 5.20
C THR A 15 1.84 6.15 5.20
N SER A 16 1.57 7.44 5.36
CA SER A 16 0.22 7.98 5.52
C SER A 16 -0.60 7.79 4.25
N TYR A 17 -1.90 7.56 4.35
CA TYR A 17 -2.76 7.49 3.17
C TYR A 17 -2.76 8.84 2.42
N VAL A 18 -2.61 8.79 1.09
CA VAL A 18 -2.80 9.94 0.19
C VAL A 18 -3.68 9.45 -0.96
N GLY A 19 -4.72 10.23 -1.27
CA GLY A 19 -5.67 9.88 -2.33
C GLY A 19 -5.04 9.85 -3.73
N PRO A 20 -5.80 9.37 -4.74
CA PRO A 20 -5.35 9.36 -6.13
C PRO A 20 -4.91 10.73 -6.64
N GLY A 21 -3.67 10.84 -7.08
CA GLY A 21 -3.12 12.01 -7.76
C GLY A 21 -2.45 11.67 -9.09
N PRO A 22 -3.15 11.06 -10.05
CA PRO A 22 -2.57 10.76 -11.35
C PRO A 22 -2.19 12.07 -12.07
N PRO A 23 -1.02 12.13 -12.74
CA PRO A 23 -0.64 13.31 -13.51
C PRO A 23 -1.64 13.62 -14.64
N PRO A 24 -1.72 14.88 -15.12
CA PRO A 24 -2.48 15.21 -16.33
C PRO A 24 -2.02 14.36 -17.52
N THR A 25 -2.92 14.14 -18.48
CA THR A 25 -2.67 13.44 -19.76
C THR A 25 -2.16 11.98 -19.71
N THR A 26 -1.92 11.38 -18.53
CA THR A 26 -1.45 9.97 -18.40
C THR A 26 -2.57 8.93 -18.42
N GLY A 27 -3.85 9.36 -18.51
CA GLY A 27 -5.00 8.47 -18.57
C GLY A 27 -5.37 7.84 -17.22
N LEU A 28 -5.93 6.62 -17.26
CA LEU A 28 -6.38 5.90 -16.07
C LEU A 28 -5.20 5.19 -15.37
N HIS A 29 -4.94 5.58 -14.13
CA HIS A 29 -4.02 4.89 -13.23
C HIS A 29 -4.76 3.85 -12.39
N ARG A 30 -4.11 2.71 -12.13
CA ARG A 30 -4.63 1.64 -11.26
C ARG A 30 -4.15 1.87 -9.83
N TYR A 31 -5.08 1.86 -8.89
CA TYR A 31 -4.80 1.91 -7.46
C TYR A 31 -5.21 0.57 -6.87
N VAL A 32 -4.23 -0.19 -6.38
CA VAL A 32 -4.41 -1.57 -5.92
C VAL A 32 -4.27 -1.61 -4.40
N LEU A 33 -5.27 -2.15 -3.74
CA LEU A 33 -5.30 -2.41 -2.30
C LEU A 33 -5.00 -3.89 -2.08
N LEU A 34 -4.01 -4.20 -1.26
CA LEU A 34 -3.61 -5.58 -0.94
C LEU A 34 -3.55 -5.74 0.58
N VAL A 35 -4.08 -6.87 1.06
CA VAL A 35 -4.03 -7.26 2.47
C VAL A 35 -3.24 -8.55 2.58
N TYR A 36 -2.25 -8.57 3.46
CA TYR A 36 -1.40 -9.73 3.71
C TYR A 36 -1.57 -10.20 5.15
N LYS A 37 -1.51 -11.52 5.36
CA LYS A 37 -1.50 -12.10 6.71
C LYS A 37 -0.08 -12.16 7.22
N GLN A 38 0.19 -11.47 8.33
CA GLN A 38 1.50 -11.48 8.98
C GLN A 38 1.67 -12.74 9.85
N LYS A 39 2.89 -13.29 9.87
CA LYS A 39 3.29 -14.37 10.78
C LYS A 39 3.86 -13.85 12.10
N ALA A 40 4.43 -12.64 12.08
CA ALA A 40 5.03 -11.97 13.22
C ALA A 40 4.85 -10.44 13.10
N GLU A 41 5.22 -9.73 14.16
CA GLU A 41 5.30 -8.27 14.16
C GLU A 41 6.35 -7.78 13.14
N ILE A 42 6.02 -6.73 12.40
CA ILE A 42 6.93 -6.07 11.46
C ILE A 42 7.46 -4.80 12.10
N LEU A 43 8.79 -4.70 12.20
CA LEU A 43 9.51 -3.50 12.60
C LEU A 43 10.30 -2.99 11.37
N ASP A 44 9.70 -2.10 10.58
CA ASP A 44 10.31 -1.54 9.38
C ASP A 44 10.37 -0.01 9.47
N THR A 45 11.57 0.55 9.38
CA THR A 45 11.84 1.99 9.47
C THR A 45 12.33 2.59 8.16
N GLU A 46 12.44 1.78 7.09
CA GLU A 46 12.93 2.24 5.79
C GLU A 46 11.90 3.11 5.05
N TRP A 47 10.63 3.00 5.42
CA TRP A 47 9.52 3.66 4.73
C TRP A 47 8.98 4.83 5.54
N GLY A 48 8.63 5.90 4.82
CA GLY A 48 8.10 7.14 5.37
C GLY A 48 7.55 8.04 4.28
N ASP A 49 6.87 9.12 4.66
CA ASP A 49 6.06 9.94 3.74
C ASP A 49 6.84 10.61 2.59
N LYS A 50 8.16 10.70 2.69
CA LYS A 50 9.03 11.35 1.70
C LYS A 50 9.41 10.47 0.51
N ASN A 51 9.33 9.13 0.62
CA ASN A 51 9.83 8.18 -0.39
C ASN A 51 8.73 7.22 -0.87
N ARG A 52 7.73 7.76 -1.57
CA ARG A 52 6.56 6.97 -2.07
C ARG A 52 6.77 6.33 -3.44
N ALA A 53 7.60 6.93 -4.28
CA ALA A 53 7.84 6.45 -5.64
C ALA A 53 8.67 5.15 -5.64
N SER A 54 8.52 4.35 -6.69
CA SER A 54 9.30 3.13 -6.93
C SER A 54 9.18 2.05 -5.84
N TRP A 55 8.13 2.08 -5.01
CA TRP A 55 7.82 1.02 -4.07
C TRP A 55 7.24 -0.23 -4.77
N SER A 56 7.57 -1.41 -4.27
CA SER A 56 7.10 -2.70 -4.81
C SER A 56 6.46 -3.55 -3.72
N ALA A 57 5.16 -3.81 -3.86
CA ALA A 57 4.40 -4.68 -2.96
C ALA A 57 4.99 -6.10 -2.91
N ALA A 58 5.44 -6.63 -4.05
CA ALA A 58 6.03 -7.96 -4.12
C ALA A 58 7.36 -8.04 -3.35
N ASN A 59 8.21 -7.01 -3.47
CA ASN A 59 9.46 -6.96 -2.71
C ASN A 59 9.20 -6.79 -1.21
N PHE A 60 8.20 -5.98 -0.84
CA PHE A 60 7.79 -5.82 0.56
C PHE A 60 7.26 -7.14 1.15
N ALA A 61 6.40 -7.85 0.41
CA ALA A 61 5.89 -9.15 0.82
C ALA A 61 7.01 -10.20 0.98
N LYS A 62 7.98 -10.21 0.05
CA LYS A 62 9.16 -11.08 0.14
C LYS A 62 10.05 -10.74 1.33
N LYS A 63 10.32 -9.45 1.58
CA LYS A 63 11.16 -8.98 2.71
C LYS A 63 10.61 -9.45 4.06
N HIS A 64 9.28 -9.44 4.21
CA HIS A 64 8.59 -9.73 5.47
C HIS A 64 7.92 -11.11 5.51
N ASP A 65 8.26 -12.02 4.59
CA ASP A 65 7.71 -13.39 4.50
C ASP A 65 6.17 -13.45 4.58
N LEU A 66 5.52 -12.55 3.85
CA LEU A 66 4.06 -12.38 3.86
C LEU A 66 3.32 -13.41 2.98
N GLY A 67 4.03 -14.06 2.06
CA GLY A 67 3.42 -14.92 1.04
C GLY A 67 2.47 -14.16 0.12
N ASP A 68 1.37 -14.81 -0.26
CA ASP A 68 0.34 -14.25 -1.12
C ASP A 68 -0.65 -13.36 -0.35
N PRO A 69 -1.24 -12.34 -1.01
CA PRO A 69 -2.27 -11.52 -0.38
C PRO A 69 -3.52 -12.36 -0.06
N VAL A 70 -4.09 -12.15 1.14
CA VAL A 70 -5.33 -12.82 1.58
C VAL A 70 -6.59 -12.09 1.12
N ALA A 71 -6.47 -10.83 0.72
CA ALA A 71 -7.53 -10.07 0.07
C ALA A 71 -6.92 -8.99 -0.84
N GLY A 72 -7.68 -8.58 -1.84
CA GLY A 72 -7.30 -7.48 -2.72
C GLY A 72 -8.52 -6.80 -3.32
N ASN A 73 -8.35 -5.53 -3.67
CA ASN A 73 -9.32 -4.77 -4.46
C ASN A 73 -8.56 -3.74 -5.30
N PHE A 74 -9.21 -3.16 -6.30
CA PHE A 74 -8.61 -2.09 -7.08
C PHE A 74 -9.66 -1.13 -7.63
N PHE A 75 -9.23 0.07 -7.96
CA PHE A 75 -10.01 1.02 -8.74
C PHE A 75 -9.10 1.79 -9.69
N GLN A 76 -9.70 2.55 -10.59
CA GLN A 76 -8.99 3.41 -11.52
C GLN A 76 -9.39 4.87 -11.34
N ALA A 77 -8.42 5.77 -11.48
CA ALA A 77 -8.66 7.21 -11.48
C ALA A 77 -7.78 7.89 -12.54
N LYS A 78 -8.25 9.02 -13.06
CA LYS A 78 -7.52 9.90 -13.97
C LYS A 78 -7.58 11.33 -13.46
N ASN A 79 -6.69 12.18 -13.94
CA ASN A 79 -6.76 13.61 -13.63
C ASN A 79 -8.06 14.19 -14.20
N ALA A 80 -8.70 15.08 -13.43
CA ALA A 80 -9.93 15.75 -13.88
C ALA A 80 -9.64 16.78 -14.97
N VAL A 81 -8.42 17.34 -14.99
CA VAL A 81 -7.91 18.19 -16.07
C VAL A 81 -7.29 17.28 -17.12
N GLN A 82 -7.95 17.18 -18.27
CA GLN A 82 -7.44 16.48 -19.47
C GLN A 82 -6.68 17.45 -20.36
#